data_AF-A0A947LAJ0-F1
#
_entry.id   AF-A0A947LAJ0-F1
#
_cell.length_a   1.000
_cell.length_b   1.000
_cell.length_c   1.000
_cell.angle_alpha   90.00
_cell.angle_beta   90.00
_cell.angle_gamma   90.00
#
_symmetry.space_group_name_H-M   'P 1'
#
loop_
_entity.id
_entity.type
_entity.pdbx_description
1 polymer ?
#
loop_
_entity_poly.entity_id
_entity_poly.type
_entity_poly.pdbx_seq_one_letter_code
_entity_poly.pdbx_strand_id
1 'polypeptide(L)'
;MNHGQRSNRRETSTGSRGHEEPQADALREMPPFSGQLVDGKQAYNWLIDALPRVERPVSLCSAFLRSEALLALFPNSTGLEKGRILVRWQLGDLQAGASDLQGYSVAKDLGFKLFVRQDFHGKVFSLPGIGVVVGSANATSAGFGLKASSNAEVCTLVPSLDSNLSLIDDLFESAVQVDDSLFEEISEALMQAPANGAEFGQWPKELMQKLQPPLPVNWLLVSECLSFLPSRNGSGLWNVSKEEDRHLLGLRDVPISTDCLTVAFTSLKLYHWLVETLRRSVGELYFGSLSVELHNSLLDDPGICRRDVKDLLQVLLAWCEFLPDCRVVIDRPKHSQRIRLKLTKPL
;
A
#
# COMPACT_ATOMS: atom_id res chain seq x y z
N MET A 1 16.28 90.00 -26.87
CA MET A 1 16.31 90.91 -25.71
C MET A 1 15.61 90.22 -24.54
N ASN A 2 16.22 90.34 -23.35
CA ASN A 2 15.80 89.91 -22.02
C ASN A 2 15.88 88.43 -21.58
N HIS A 3 16.97 88.21 -20.84
CA HIS A 3 17.23 87.42 -19.64
C HIS A 3 16.06 86.94 -18.75
N GLY A 4 16.34 85.84 -18.04
CA GLY A 4 15.85 85.57 -16.68
C GLY A 4 15.53 84.09 -16.43
N GLN A 5 16.53 83.23 -16.19
CA GLN A 5 16.95 82.69 -14.87
C GLN A 5 16.30 81.36 -14.45
N ARG A 6 17.16 80.51 -13.89
CA ARG A 6 17.02 79.09 -13.54
C ARG A 6 16.17 78.84 -12.30
N SER A 7 15.54 77.66 -12.23
CA SER A 7 15.51 76.85 -11.01
C SER A 7 15.27 75.37 -11.31
N ASN A 8 16.13 74.52 -10.76
CA ASN A 8 16.10 73.06 -10.82
C ASN A 8 14.98 72.50 -9.93
N ARG A 9 14.20 71.54 -10.43
CA ARG A 9 13.72 70.41 -9.62
C ARG A 9 13.62 69.15 -10.48
N ARG A 10 14.42 68.15 -10.11
CA ARG A 10 14.26 66.75 -10.52
C ARG A 10 13.03 66.20 -9.81
N GLU A 11 12.05 65.71 -10.56
CA GLU A 11 11.11 64.71 -10.07
C GLU A 11 11.09 63.54 -11.06
N THR A 12 11.46 62.40 -10.52
CA THR A 12 11.53 61.08 -11.14
C THR A 12 10.13 60.57 -11.46
N SER A 13 9.91 60.14 -12.70
CA SER A 13 8.68 59.47 -13.13
C SER A 13 8.50 58.14 -12.39
N THR A 14 7.54 58.09 -11.49
CA THR A 14 7.02 56.87 -10.89
C THR A 14 6.18 56.12 -11.93
N GLY A 15 6.67 54.95 -12.33
CA GLY A 15 5.90 53.97 -13.07
C GLY A 15 4.75 53.47 -12.20
N SER A 16 3.54 53.56 -12.73
CA SER A 16 2.32 53.08 -12.09
C SER A 16 2.38 51.56 -11.93
N ARG A 17 2.54 51.08 -10.69
CA ARG A 17 2.34 49.68 -10.34
C ARG A 17 0.83 49.43 -10.31
N GLY A 18 0.33 48.69 -11.29
CA GLY A 18 -0.92 47.97 -11.15
C GLY A 18 -0.76 46.98 -10.00
N HIS A 19 -1.51 47.20 -8.93
CA HIS A 19 -1.73 46.20 -7.90
C HIS A 19 -2.61 45.10 -8.50
N GLU A 20 -2.00 44.00 -8.94
CA GLU A 20 -2.69 42.73 -9.00
C GLU A 20 -2.85 42.24 -7.56
N GLU A 21 -4.07 42.34 -7.03
CA GLU A 21 -4.46 41.64 -5.82
C GLU A 21 -4.19 40.13 -6.00
N PRO A 22 -3.63 39.44 -5.00
CA PRO A 22 -3.58 37.98 -5.05
C PRO A 22 -5.02 37.48 -5.04
N GLN A 23 -5.40 36.76 -6.09
CA GLN A 23 -6.64 36.01 -6.15
C GLN A 23 -6.76 35.19 -4.86
N ALA A 24 -7.82 35.47 -4.10
CA ALA A 24 -8.17 34.74 -2.91
C ALA A 24 -8.21 33.25 -3.26
N ASP A 25 -7.31 32.50 -2.64
CA ASP A 25 -7.23 31.06 -2.67
C ASP A 25 -8.63 30.50 -2.46
N ALA A 26 -9.14 29.73 -3.43
CA ALA A 26 -10.37 29.01 -3.27
C ALA A 26 -10.16 28.05 -2.10
N LEU A 27 -10.71 28.40 -0.94
CA LEU A 27 -10.90 27.49 0.18
C LEU A 27 -11.64 26.28 -0.40
N ARG A 28 -10.91 25.23 -0.77
CA ARG A 28 -11.50 23.93 -1.08
C ARG A 28 -12.39 23.62 0.12
N GLU A 29 -13.70 23.55 -0.10
CA GLU A 29 -14.62 23.09 0.93
C GLU A 29 -14.12 21.74 1.39
N MET A 30 -13.56 21.71 2.60
CA MET A 30 -13.10 20.47 3.21
C MET A 30 -14.33 19.56 3.30
N PRO A 31 -14.24 18.30 2.88
CA PRO A 31 -15.34 17.37 3.07
C PRO A 31 -15.75 17.36 4.55
N PRO A 32 -17.05 17.21 4.86
CA PRO A 32 -17.54 17.31 6.23
C PRO A 32 -16.78 16.34 7.13
N PHE A 33 -15.97 16.88 8.03
CA PHE A 33 -15.15 16.09 8.93
C PHE A 33 -16.06 15.43 9.97
N SER A 34 -16.24 14.12 9.84
CA SER A 34 -17.04 13.31 10.75
C SER A 34 -16.24 12.09 11.18
N GLY A 35 -16.04 11.98 12.49
CA GLY A 35 -15.41 10.80 13.07
C GLY A 35 -15.15 10.94 14.56
N GLN A 36 -14.92 9.80 15.20
CA GLN A 36 -14.63 9.72 16.64
C GLN A 36 -13.38 8.89 16.86
N LEU A 37 -12.42 9.42 17.61
CA LEU A 37 -11.27 8.65 18.07
C LEU A 37 -11.69 7.63 19.12
N VAL A 38 -11.21 6.41 18.96
CA VAL A 38 -11.45 5.29 19.87
C VAL A 38 -10.17 4.48 20.04
N ASP A 39 -9.98 3.87 21.22
CA ASP A 39 -8.90 2.89 21.40
C ASP A 39 -9.28 1.51 20.83
N GLY A 40 -8.34 0.56 20.83
CA GLY A 40 -8.57 -0.80 20.33
C GLY A 40 -9.69 -1.56 21.04
N LYS A 41 -9.90 -1.32 22.34
CA LYS A 41 -10.97 -1.98 23.11
C LYS A 41 -12.34 -1.38 22.80
N GLN A 42 -12.41 -0.06 22.66
CA GLN A 42 -13.60 0.66 22.24
C GLN A 42 -13.99 0.30 20.80
N ALA A 43 -13.01 0.18 19.89
CA ALA A 43 -13.23 -0.33 18.54
C ALA A 43 -13.83 -1.74 18.55
N TYR A 44 -13.27 -2.65 19.35
CA TYR A 44 -13.81 -4.00 19.53
C TYR A 44 -15.25 -3.98 20.07
N ASN A 45 -15.51 -3.23 21.14
CA ASN A 45 -16.86 -3.15 21.73
C ASN A 45 -17.86 -2.60 20.72
N TRP A 46 -17.49 -1.56 19.97
CA TRP A 46 -18.33 -0.99 18.91
C TRP A 46 -18.64 -2.04 17.83
N LEU A 47 -17.66 -2.83 17.39
CA LEU A 47 -17.87 -3.91 16.43
C LEU A 47 -18.87 -4.94 16.96
N ILE A 48 -18.68 -5.43 18.19
CA ILE A 48 -19.59 -6.42 18.82
C ILE A 48 -21.02 -5.89 18.93
N ASP A 49 -21.18 -4.62 19.31
CA ASP A 49 -22.51 -4.00 19.44
C ASP A 49 -23.16 -3.73 18.06
N ALA A 50 -22.35 -3.47 17.03
CA ALA A 50 -22.82 -3.12 15.69
C ALA A 50 -23.14 -4.35 14.82
N LEU A 51 -22.32 -5.39 14.90
CA LEU A 51 -22.40 -6.59 14.04
C LEU A 51 -23.81 -7.23 13.98
N PRO A 52 -24.59 -7.35 15.07
CA PRO A 52 -25.93 -7.92 15.02
C PRO A 52 -26.94 -7.14 14.18
N ARG A 53 -26.65 -5.86 13.88
CA ARG A 53 -27.52 -4.94 13.13
C ARG A 53 -27.16 -4.87 11.65
N VAL A 54 -26.09 -5.54 11.23
CA VAL A 54 -25.61 -5.46 9.85
C VAL A 54 -26.46 -6.35 8.94
N GLU A 55 -27.00 -5.76 7.88
CA GLU A 55 -27.84 -6.47 6.89
C GLU A 55 -27.05 -6.88 5.63
N ARG A 56 -25.83 -6.36 5.45
CA ARG A 56 -24.98 -6.58 4.28
C ARG A 56 -23.65 -7.26 4.64
N PRO A 57 -22.98 -7.93 3.70
CA PRO A 57 -21.70 -8.57 3.99
C PRO A 57 -20.65 -7.57 4.49
N VAL A 58 -19.93 -7.92 5.57
CA VAL A 58 -18.90 -7.07 6.19
C VAL A 58 -17.54 -7.24 5.51
N SER A 59 -16.69 -6.23 5.62
CA SER A 59 -15.31 -6.29 5.11
C SER A 59 -14.32 -6.08 6.26
N LEU A 60 -13.43 -7.06 6.49
CA LEU A 60 -12.38 -6.97 7.49
C LEU A 60 -11.02 -7.00 6.79
N CYS A 61 -10.29 -5.90 6.79
CA CYS A 61 -8.96 -5.82 6.23
C CYS A 61 -7.97 -5.66 7.38
N SER A 62 -7.06 -6.61 7.57
CA SER A 62 -6.04 -6.51 8.60
C SER A 62 -4.73 -7.14 8.16
N ALA A 63 -3.62 -6.41 8.28
CA ALA A 63 -2.31 -6.97 7.96
C ALA A 63 -2.05 -8.27 8.73
N PHE A 64 -2.42 -8.28 10.03
CA PHE A 64 -2.29 -9.45 10.90
C PHE A 64 -3.66 -9.95 11.36
N LEU A 65 -3.87 -11.25 11.20
CA LEU A 65 -5.10 -11.92 11.57
C LEU A 65 -4.82 -13.14 12.43
N ARG A 66 -5.43 -13.16 13.61
CA ARG A 66 -5.43 -14.34 14.48
C ARG A 66 -6.81 -14.96 14.55
N SER A 67 -6.92 -16.28 14.42
CA SER A 67 -8.21 -16.99 14.44
C SER A 67 -9.03 -16.69 15.71
N GLU A 68 -8.35 -16.55 16.86
CA GLU A 68 -8.98 -16.22 18.13
C GLU A 68 -9.75 -14.87 18.11
N ALA A 69 -9.31 -13.91 17.30
CA ALA A 69 -9.95 -12.61 17.18
C ALA A 69 -11.23 -12.68 16.32
N LEU A 70 -11.26 -13.54 15.30
CA LEU A 70 -12.49 -13.83 14.55
C LEU A 70 -13.53 -14.51 15.43
N LEU A 71 -13.13 -15.50 16.22
CA LEU A 71 -14.03 -16.16 17.16
C LEU A 71 -14.56 -15.20 18.22
N ALA A 72 -13.74 -14.23 18.66
CA ALA A 72 -14.18 -13.18 19.57
C ALA A 72 -15.21 -12.24 18.94
N LEU A 73 -15.04 -11.86 17.66
CA LEU A 73 -15.98 -11.01 16.93
C LEU A 73 -17.28 -11.73 16.56
N PHE A 74 -17.23 -13.04 16.30
CA PHE A 74 -18.36 -13.83 15.81
C PHE A 74 -18.65 -15.06 16.68
N PRO A 75 -18.90 -14.91 18.01
CA PRO A 75 -18.95 -16.03 18.95
C PRO A 75 -20.14 -16.97 18.73
N ASN A 76 -21.23 -16.49 18.13
CA ASN A 76 -22.51 -17.22 18.02
C ASN A 76 -22.96 -17.43 16.56
N SER A 77 -22.06 -17.28 15.58
CA SER A 77 -22.46 -17.30 14.15
C SER A 77 -22.27 -18.69 13.52
N THR A 78 -23.37 -19.30 13.11
CA THR A 78 -23.38 -20.45 12.19
C THR A 78 -24.15 -20.09 10.92
N GLY A 79 -23.46 -20.00 9.78
CA GLY A 79 -24.06 -19.93 8.42
C GLY A 79 -24.44 -18.53 7.85
N LEU A 80 -24.56 -18.51 6.51
CA LEU A 80 -24.66 -17.41 5.52
C LEU A 80 -23.36 -16.64 5.25
N GLU A 81 -23.17 -16.19 3.98
CA GLU A 81 -22.01 -15.39 3.55
C GLU A 81 -21.89 -14.11 4.40
N LYS A 82 -21.00 -14.11 5.39
CA LYS A 82 -20.80 -12.98 6.31
C LYS A 82 -20.01 -11.86 5.65
N GLY A 83 -19.23 -12.17 4.62
CA GLY A 83 -18.51 -11.21 3.82
C GLY A 83 -17.11 -11.66 3.48
N ARG A 84 -16.15 -10.75 3.62
CA ARG A 84 -14.79 -10.95 3.11
C ARG A 84 -13.72 -10.43 4.07
N ILE A 85 -12.59 -11.12 4.07
CA ILE A 85 -11.44 -10.82 4.92
C ILE A 85 -10.21 -10.66 4.04
N LEU A 86 -9.47 -9.56 4.19
CA LEU A 86 -8.20 -9.30 3.51
C LEU A 86 -7.05 -9.36 4.53
N VAL A 87 -6.03 -10.16 4.24
CA VAL A 87 -4.84 -10.32 5.08
C VAL A 87 -3.53 -10.20 4.30
N ARG A 88 -2.44 -9.86 5.01
CA ARG A 88 -1.11 -9.79 4.38
C ARG A 88 -0.52 -11.16 4.13
N TRP A 89 -0.51 -12.01 5.15
CA TRP A 89 0.01 -13.39 5.10
C TRP A 89 1.36 -13.53 4.38
N GLN A 90 2.34 -12.69 4.74
CA GLN A 90 3.71 -12.97 4.37
C GLN A 90 4.20 -14.20 5.14
N LEU A 91 5.13 -14.97 4.56
CA LEU A 91 5.73 -16.12 5.23
C LEU A 91 6.29 -15.74 6.61
N GLY A 92 6.97 -14.59 6.69
CA GLY A 92 7.49 -14.06 7.94
C GLY A 92 6.42 -13.80 9.03
N ASP A 93 5.21 -13.37 8.64
CA ASP A 93 4.12 -13.06 9.57
C ASP A 93 3.57 -14.33 10.24
N LEU A 94 3.43 -15.39 9.43
CA LEU A 94 2.94 -16.69 9.88
C LEU A 94 3.99 -17.39 10.74
N GLN A 95 5.26 -17.35 10.34
CA GLN A 95 6.37 -17.91 11.13
C GLN A 95 6.55 -17.20 12.48
N ALA A 96 6.37 -15.88 12.52
CA ALA A 96 6.43 -15.09 13.75
C ALA A 96 5.17 -15.24 14.63
N GLY A 97 4.12 -15.89 14.13
CA GLY A 97 2.84 -16.05 14.81
C GLY A 97 2.01 -14.77 14.89
N ALA A 98 2.37 -13.71 14.16
CA ALA A 98 1.57 -12.49 14.04
C ALA A 98 0.22 -12.78 13.38
N SER A 99 0.21 -13.73 12.43
CA SER A 99 -1.00 -14.36 11.92
C SER A 99 -0.95 -15.89 12.11
N ASP A 100 -2.08 -16.58 11.94
CA ASP A 100 -2.13 -18.05 11.94
C ASP A 100 -2.94 -18.62 10.78
N LEU A 101 -2.59 -19.84 10.36
CA LEU A 101 -3.30 -20.56 9.28
C LEU A 101 -4.72 -20.97 9.67
N GLN A 102 -4.99 -21.19 10.97
CA GLN A 102 -6.33 -21.54 11.45
C GLN A 102 -7.34 -20.43 11.14
N GLY A 103 -6.87 -19.20 10.94
CA GLY A 103 -7.67 -18.07 10.47
C GLY A 103 -8.45 -18.37 9.18
N TYR A 104 -7.92 -19.18 8.26
CA TYR A 104 -8.64 -19.57 7.03
C TYR A 104 -9.82 -20.48 7.32
N SER A 105 -9.60 -21.58 8.05
CA SER A 105 -10.67 -22.52 8.38
C SER A 105 -11.77 -21.84 9.19
N VAL A 106 -11.39 -21.02 10.18
CA VAL A 106 -12.36 -20.24 10.99
C VAL A 106 -13.11 -19.22 10.13
N ALA A 107 -12.44 -18.51 9.24
CA ALA A 107 -13.11 -17.59 8.32
C ALA A 107 -14.14 -18.32 7.46
N LYS A 108 -13.75 -19.46 6.87
CA LYS A 108 -14.62 -20.27 6.02
C LYS A 108 -15.83 -20.82 6.79
N ASP A 109 -15.62 -21.35 8.00
CA ASP A 109 -16.70 -21.87 8.86
C ASP A 109 -17.70 -20.76 9.26
N LEU A 110 -17.19 -19.54 9.44
CA LEU A 110 -18.00 -18.35 9.69
C LEU A 110 -18.67 -17.80 8.42
N GLY A 111 -18.42 -18.34 7.22
CA GLY A 111 -19.01 -17.88 5.97
C GLY A 111 -18.28 -16.70 5.33
N PHE A 112 -16.99 -16.49 5.62
CA PHE A 112 -16.16 -15.48 4.99
C PHE A 112 -15.37 -16.02 3.80
N LYS A 113 -15.18 -15.19 2.78
CA LYS A 113 -14.16 -15.38 1.74
C LYS A 113 -12.86 -14.71 2.19
N LEU A 114 -11.76 -15.45 2.20
CA LEU A 114 -10.45 -14.92 2.59
C LEU A 114 -9.65 -14.51 1.35
N PHE A 115 -8.99 -13.36 1.43
CA PHE A 115 -8.17 -12.75 0.39
C PHE A 115 -6.79 -12.42 0.95
N VAL A 116 -5.76 -12.58 0.14
CA VAL A 116 -4.37 -12.29 0.48
C VAL A 116 -3.82 -11.20 -0.42
N ARG A 117 -3.07 -10.26 0.18
CA ARG A 117 -2.28 -9.26 -0.55
C ARG A 117 -0.98 -8.99 0.19
N GLN A 118 0.14 -9.43 -0.38
CA GLN A 118 1.44 -9.51 0.31
C GLN A 118 2.00 -8.15 0.75
N ASP A 119 1.60 -7.04 0.13
CA ASP A 119 2.05 -5.67 0.47
C ASP A 119 1.06 -4.92 1.40
N PHE A 120 -0.03 -5.57 1.84
CA PHE A 120 -1.08 -4.90 2.60
C PHE A 120 -0.67 -4.63 4.07
N HIS A 121 -0.68 -3.37 4.49
CA HIS A 121 -0.42 -3.00 5.88
C HIS A 121 -1.61 -2.31 6.59
N GLY A 122 -2.75 -2.16 5.93
CA GLY A 122 -3.91 -1.47 6.50
C GLY A 122 -4.60 -2.23 7.63
N LYS A 123 -5.47 -1.51 8.37
CA LYS A 123 -6.44 -2.08 9.31
C LYS A 123 -7.76 -1.33 9.18
N VAL A 124 -8.77 -2.00 8.63
CA VAL A 124 -10.08 -1.42 8.32
C VAL A 124 -11.15 -2.47 8.59
N PHE A 125 -12.17 -2.10 9.36
CA PHE A 125 -13.34 -2.94 9.62
C PHE A 125 -14.58 -2.18 9.18
N SER A 126 -15.18 -2.60 8.07
CA SER A 126 -16.35 -1.95 7.49
C SER A 126 -17.62 -2.76 7.71
N LEU A 127 -18.60 -2.09 8.32
CA LEU A 127 -19.94 -2.58 8.56
C LEU A 127 -20.90 -1.73 7.70
N PRO A 128 -21.21 -2.15 6.45
CA PRO A 128 -21.98 -1.32 5.53
C PRO A 128 -23.34 -0.91 6.11
N GLY A 129 -23.67 0.38 5.96
CA GLY A 129 -24.87 0.99 6.53
C GLY A 129 -24.75 1.41 8.01
N ILE A 130 -23.69 0.99 8.71
CA ILE A 130 -23.43 1.41 10.10
C ILE A 130 -22.23 2.34 10.18
N GLY A 131 -21.06 1.90 9.71
CA GLY A 131 -19.82 2.67 9.84
C GLY A 131 -18.56 1.86 9.55
N VAL A 132 -17.42 2.52 9.66
CA VAL A 132 -16.10 1.93 9.43
C VAL A 132 -15.19 2.27 10.61
N VAL A 133 -14.47 1.26 11.11
CA VAL A 133 -13.32 1.44 12.00
C VAL A 133 -12.07 1.42 11.14
N VAL A 134 -11.20 2.42 11.27
CA VAL A 134 -9.88 2.45 10.62
C VAL A 134 -8.84 2.94 11.61
N GLY A 135 -7.65 2.34 11.63
CA GLY A 135 -6.61 2.74 12.58
C GLY A 135 -5.43 1.79 12.64
N SER A 136 -4.82 1.69 13.82
CA SER A 136 -3.64 0.85 14.04
C SER A 136 -3.98 -0.58 14.50
N ALA A 137 -5.18 -0.82 15.03
CA ALA A 137 -5.58 -2.10 15.62
C ALA A 137 -5.70 -3.23 14.59
N ASN A 138 -4.81 -4.22 14.65
CA ASN A 138 -4.94 -5.46 13.87
C ASN A 138 -6.03 -6.38 14.44
N ALA A 139 -6.54 -7.31 13.62
CA ALA A 139 -7.51 -8.34 13.99
C ALA A 139 -6.85 -9.45 14.83
N THR A 140 -6.38 -9.08 16.01
CA THR A 140 -5.72 -9.94 17.00
C THR A 140 -6.22 -9.58 18.39
N SER A 141 -6.11 -10.49 19.35
CA SER A 141 -6.50 -10.19 20.73
C SER A 141 -5.71 -9.04 21.35
N ALA A 142 -4.46 -8.79 20.90
CA ALA A 142 -3.68 -7.64 21.35
C ALA A 142 -4.16 -6.33 20.71
N GLY A 143 -4.50 -6.35 19.42
CA GLY A 143 -5.03 -5.17 18.71
C GLY A 143 -6.42 -4.75 19.22
N PHE A 144 -7.26 -5.72 19.60
CA PHE A 144 -8.58 -5.47 20.18
C PHE A 144 -8.60 -5.21 21.70
N GLY A 145 -7.43 -5.08 22.35
CA GLY A 145 -7.40 -4.80 23.79
C GLY A 145 -7.93 -5.95 24.66
N LEU A 146 -7.90 -7.20 24.17
CA LEU A 146 -8.44 -8.38 24.86
C LEU A 146 -7.41 -9.07 25.77
N LYS A 147 -6.14 -8.67 25.70
CA LYS A 147 -5.05 -9.16 26.55
C LYS A 147 -4.66 -8.09 27.59
N ALA A 148 -4.17 -8.51 28.75
CA ALA A 148 -3.66 -7.57 29.77
C ALA A 148 -2.46 -6.75 29.25
N SER A 149 -1.63 -7.34 28.39
CA SER A 149 -0.48 -6.70 27.72
C SER A 149 -0.83 -6.29 26.27
N SER A 150 -1.99 -5.68 26.06
CA SER A 150 -2.40 -5.23 24.72
C SER A 150 -1.62 -3.98 24.29
N ASN A 151 -1.54 -3.77 22.97
CA ASN A 151 -0.92 -2.59 22.39
C ASN A 151 -1.75 -1.34 22.70
N ALA A 152 -1.08 -0.19 22.78
CA ALA A 152 -1.75 1.11 22.77
C ALA A 152 -2.18 1.44 21.33
N GLU A 153 -3.37 0.99 20.94
CA GLU A 153 -3.92 1.23 19.61
C GLU A 153 -4.82 2.48 19.59
N VAL A 154 -4.81 3.21 18.46
CA VAL A 154 -5.71 4.33 18.20
C VAL A 154 -6.40 4.12 16.87
N CYS A 155 -7.72 4.26 16.87
CA CYS A 155 -8.57 4.12 15.70
C CYS A 155 -9.53 5.31 15.59
N THR A 156 -10.14 5.44 14.42
CA THR A 156 -11.20 6.38 14.13
C THR A 156 -12.42 5.63 13.64
N LEU A 157 -13.57 5.93 14.22
CA LEU A 157 -14.87 5.58 13.67
C LEU A 157 -15.27 6.63 12.64
N VAL A 158 -15.58 6.22 11.41
CA VAL A 158 -16.05 7.09 10.33
C VAL A 158 -17.37 6.57 9.77
N PRO A 159 -18.22 7.44 9.20
CA PRO A 159 -19.49 6.99 8.62
C PRO A 159 -19.30 6.05 7.43
N SER A 160 -20.32 5.24 7.18
CA SER A 160 -20.44 4.38 6.00
C SER A 160 -20.82 5.20 4.76
N LEU A 161 -19.88 5.99 4.23
CA LEU A 161 -20.04 6.72 2.96
C LEU A 161 -19.70 5.82 1.77
N ASP A 162 -20.39 6.01 0.64
CA ASP A 162 -20.13 5.23 -0.58
C ASP A 162 -18.68 5.33 -1.04
N SER A 163 -18.05 6.50 -0.93
CA SER A 163 -16.63 6.70 -1.26
C SER A 163 -15.69 5.85 -0.40
N ASN A 164 -16.01 5.68 0.90
CA ASN A 164 -15.23 4.85 1.80
C ASN A 164 -15.40 3.37 1.44
N LEU A 165 -16.61 2.96 1.04
CA LEU A 165 -16.89 1.60 0.63
C LEU A 165 -16.20 1.26 -0.69
N SER A 166 -16.21 2.17 -1.67
CA SER A 166 -15.50 2.01 -2.94
C SER A 166 -13.99 1.81 -2.75
N LEU A 167 -13.34 2.60 -1.88
CA LEU A 167 -11.91 2.39 -1.58
C LEU A 167 -11.66 0.99 -0.97
N ILE A 168 -12.57 0.50 -0.15
CA ILE A 168 -12.45 -0.84 0.44
C ILE A 168 -12.69 -1.91 -0.62
N ASP A 169 -13.66 -1.73 -1.52
CA ASP A 169 -13.88 -2.62 -2.66
C ASP A 169 -12.61 -2.74 -3.52
N ASP A 170 -11.96 -1.63 -3.83
CA ASP A 170 -10.71 -1.57 -4.59
C ASP A 170 -9.59 -2.42 -3.91
N LEU A 171 -9.51 -2.42 -2.58
CA LEU A 171 -8.54 -3.25 -1.84
C LEU A 171 -8.74 -4.74 -2.11
N PHE A 172 -9.99 -5.20 -2.27
CA PHE A 172 -10.29 -6.59 -2.57
C PHE A 172 -10.13 -6.92 -4.04
N GLU A 173 -10.45 -5.99 -4.95
CA GLU A 173 -10.21 -6.18 -6.38
C GLU A 173 -8.73 -6.38 -6.71
N SER A 174 -7.83 -5.81 -5.89
CA SER A 174 -6.38 -5.97 -5.99
C SER A 174 -5.79 -7.11 -5.14
N ALA A 175 -6.63 -8.02 -4.64
CA ALA A 175 -6.21 -9.13 -3.78
C ALA A 175 -6.53 -10.51 -4.39
N VAL A 176 -5.80 -11.53 -3.95
CA VAL A 176 -5.98 -12.92 -4.39
C VAL A 176 -6.94 -13.63 -3.44
N GLN A 177 -8.07 -14.14 -3.94
CA GLN A 177 -8.94 -14.98 -3.14
C GLN A 177 -8.27 -16.34 -2.86
N VAL A 178 -8.26 -16.75 -1.59
CA VAL A 178 -7.73 -18.05 -1.18
C VAL A 178 -8.84 -19.10 -1.24
N ASP A 179 -8.69 -20.06 -2.13
CA ASP A 179 -9.48 -21.28 -2.15
C ASP A 179 -8.76 -22.43 -1.41
N ASP A 180 -9.41 -23.60 -1.33
CA ASP A 180 -8.87 -24.75 -0.60
C ASP A 180 -7.53 -25.22 -1.20
N SER A 181 -7.41 -25.19 -2.53
CA SER A 181 -6.18 -25.60 -3.24
C SER A 181 -5.02 -24.66 -2.92
N LEU A 182 -5.24 -23.34 -2.99
CA LEU A 182 -4.20 -22.36 -2.67
C LEU A 182 -3.86 -22.40 -1.18
N PHE A 183 -4.83 -22.63 -0.31
CA PHE A 183 -4.59 -22.80 1.12
C PHE A 183 -3.71 -24.02 1.44
N GLU A 184 -3.94 -25.15 0.78
CA GLU A 184 -3.10 -26.34 0.90
C GLU A 184 -1.65 -26.04 0.49
N GLU A 185 -1.45 -25.36 -0.66
CA GLU A 185 -0.12 -24.96 -1.12
C GLU A 185 0.60 -24.01 -0.14
N ILE A 186 -0.12 -23.02 0.41
CA ILE A 186 0.41 -22.12 1.44
C ILE A 186 0.82 -22.90 2.69
N SER A 187 -0.02 -23.84 3.12
CA SER A 187 0.20 -24.65 4.32
C SER A 187 1.42 -25.55 4.17
N GLU A 188 1.55 -26.24 3.03
CA GLU A 188 2.70 -27.07 2.69
C GLU A 188 3.99 -26.24 2.64
N ALA A 189 3.96 -25.08 1.96
CA ALA A 189 5.11 -24.20 1.86
C ALA A 189 5.55 -23.67 3.25
N LEU A 190 4.60 -23.34 4.13
CA LEU A 190 4.91 -22.90 5.50
C LEU A 190 5.56 -24.03 6.32
N MET A 191 5.08 -25.27 6.20
CA MET A 191 5.64 -26.43 6.91
C MET A 191 7.06 -26.78 6.44
N GLN A 192 7.34 -26.59 5.15
CA GLN A 192 8.66 -26.84 4.56
C GLN A 192 9.64 -25.69 4.77
N ALA A 193 9.16 -24.51 5.15
CA ALA A 193 9.99 -23.34 5.35
C ALA A 193 10.95 -23.53 6.54
N PRO A 194 12.25 -23.22 6.40
CA PRO A 194 13.23 -23.41 7.45
C PRO A 194 12.90 -22.56 8.69
N ALA A 195 12.93 -23.19 9.87
CA ALA A 195 12.67 -22.55 11.16
C ALA A 195 13.75 -21.50 11.55
N ASN A 196 14.99 -21.68 11.08
CA ASN A 196 16.15 -20.90 11.50
C ASN A 196 16.88 -20.23 10.31
N GLY A 197 16.51 -18.99 10.02
CA GLY A 197 17.43 -17.83 9.93
C GLY A 197 18.57 -17.73 8.90
N ALA A 198 18.91 -18.72 8.07
CA ALA A 198 20.06 -18.60 7.16
C ALA A 198 19.70 -18.19 5.73
N GLU A 199 18.48 -18.49 5.25
CA GLU A 199 17.98 -18.04 3.96
C GLU A 199 16.48 -17.70 4.07
N PHE A 200 16.19 -16.42 3.86
CA PHE A 200 14.95 -15.83 3.31
C PHE A 200 13.59 -16.45 3.67
N GLY A 201 12.75 -15.66 4.34
CA GLY A 201 11.32 -15.94 4.52
C GLY A 201 10.47 -15.39 3.38
N GLN A 202 10.73 -15.79 2.13
CA GLN A 202 9.81 -15.56 1.02
C GLN A 202 9.12 -16.86 0.62
N TRP A 203 7.90 -16.76 0.11
CA TRP A 203 7.24 -17.93 -0.45
C TRP A 203 8.04 -18.49 -1.63
N PRO A 204 7.95 -19.81 -1.90
CA PRO A 204 8.46 -20.38 -3.14
C PRO A 204 7.99 -19.58 -4.35
N LYS A 205 8.84 -19.48 -5.38
CA LYS A 205 8.61 -18.61 -6.53
C LYS A 205 7.27 -18.90 -7.23
N GLU A 206 6.89 -20.17 -7.32
CA GLU A 206 5.65 -20.64 -7.93
C GLU A 206 4.44 -20.19 -7.11
N LEU A 207 4.52 -20.27 -5.78
CA LEU A 207 3.48 -19.79 -4.89
C LEU A 207 3.40 -18.26 -4.90
N MET A 208 4.54 -17.56 -4.89
CA MET A 208 4.57 -16.10 -5.03
C MET A 208 3.84 -15.63 -6.29
N GLN A 209 3.99 -16.33 -7.42
CA GLN A 209 3.27 -15.98 -8.66
C GLN A 209 1.75 -16.09 -8.50
N LYS A 210 1.26 -17.07 -7.73
CA LYS A 210 -0.17 -17.22 -7.43
C LYS A 210 -0.67 -16.17 -6.44
N LEU A 211 0.20 -15.65 -5.57
CA LEU A 211 -0.10 -14.61 -4.58
C LEU A 211 0.07 -13.18 -5.10
N GLN A 212 0.39 -13.01 -6.40
CA GLN A 212 0.52 -11.69 -7.03
C GLN A 212 -0.84 -10.99 -7.15
N PRO A 213 -0.87 -9.65 -7.05
CA PRO A 213 -2.10 -8.90 -7.28
C PRO A 213 -2.62 -9.18 -8.71
N PRO A 214 -3.95 -9.34 -8.88
CA PRO A 214 -4.54 -9.49 -10.20
C PRO A 214 -4.25 -8.26 -11.06
N LEU A 215 -4.03 -8.51 -12.36
CA LEU A 215 -3.82 -7.46 -13.36
C LEU A 215 -5.14 -7.10 -14.06
N PRO A 216 -5.32 -5.84 -14.51
CA PRO A 216 -4.37 -4.73 -14.45
C PRO A 216 -4.29 -4.03 -13.08
N VAL A 217 -3.12 -3.46 -12.75
CA VAL A 217 -2.97 -2.57 -11.59
C VAL A 217 -3.41 -1.16 -11.99
N ASN A 218 -4.56 -0.72 -11.48
CA ASN A 218 -5.18 0.55 -11.87
C ASN A 218 -4.79 1.73 -10.99
N TRP A 219 -4.35 1.48 -9.76
CA TRP A 219 -4.05 2.51 -8.79
C TRP A 219 -2.99 2.07 -7.77
N LEU A 220 -2.37 3.03 -7.09
CA LEU A 220 -1.36 2.86 -6.05
C LEU A 220 -1.64 3.82 -4.88
N LEU A 221 -1.17 3.45 -3.69
CA LEU A 221 -0.99 4.40 -2.59
C LEU A 221 0.49 4.79 -2.48
N VAL A 222 0.80 5.96 -1.93
CA VAL A 222 2.20 6.31 -1.59
C VAL A 222 2.82 5.30 -0.66
N SER A 223 2.03 4.76 0.27
CA SER A 223 2.48 3.71 1.19
C SER A 223 2.82 2.39 0.49
N GLU A 224 2.43 2.20 -0.77
CA GLU A 224 2.80 1.06 -1.62
C GLU A 224 4.06 1.36 -2.47
N CYS A 225 4.65 2.56 -2.33
CA CYS A 225 5.85 2.97 -3.04
C CYS A 225 7.11 2.81 -2.19
N LEU A 226 8.18 2.29 -2.79
CA LEU A 226 9.49 2.24 -2.13
C LEU A 226 10.05 3.64 -1.97
N SER A 227 10.55 3.92 -0.77
CA SER A 227 11.00 5.26 -0.41
C SER A 227 12.53 5.40 -0.39
N PHE A 228 13.25 4.29 -0.22
CA PHE A 228 14.71 4.28 -0.16
C PHE A 228 15.32 3.20 -1.06
N LEU A 229 16.60 3.42 -1.39
CA LEU A 229 17.42 2.46 -2.11
C LEU A 229 18.09 1.48 -1.14
N PRO A 230 18.26 0.22 -1.53
CA PRO A 230 18.99 -0.75 -0.73
C PRO A 230 20.48 -0.42 -0.79
N SER A 231 21.22 -0.83 0.25
CA SER A 231 22.67 -0.69 0.32
C SER A 231 23.35 -2.05 0.17
N ARG A 232 24.56 -2.11 -0.38
CA ARG A 232 25.38 -3.33 -0.36
C ARG A 232 26.38 -3.28 0.78
N ASN A 233 26.49 -4.38 1.51
CA ASN A 233 27.55 -4.54 2.51
C ASN A 233 28.87 -4.98 1.85
N GLY A 234 29.95 -5.04 2.64
CA GLY A 234 31.28 -5.46 2.15
C GLY A 234 31.36 -6.90 1.63
N SER A 235 30.37 -7.75 1.93
CA SER A 235 30.27 -9.13 1.43
C SER A 235 29.41 -9.25 0.16
N GLY A 236 28.94 -8.13 -0.40
CA GLY A 236 28.11 -8.10 -1.60
C GLY A 236 26.63 -8.44 -1.41
N LEU A 237 26.18 -8.63 -0.16
CA LEU A 237 24.76 -8.80 0.18
C LEU A 237 24.07 -7.45 0.32
N TRP A 238 22.77 -7.42 0.03
CA TRP A 238 21.94 -6.22 0.11
C TRP A 238 21.37 -6.02 1.51
N ASN A 239 21.12 -4.78 1.89
CA ASN A 239 20.42 -4.41 3.10
C ASN A 239 19.39 -3.30 2.79
N VAL A 240 18.14 -3.54 3.20
CA VAL A 240 17.06 -2.56 3.14
C VAL A 240 16.91 -1.99 4.54
N SER A 241 17.39 -0.77 4.74
CA SER A 241 17.50 -0.15 6.09
C SER A 241 16.17 0.37 6.63
N LYS A 242 15.19 0.59 5.76
CA LYS A 242 13.88 1.13 6.14
C LYS A 242 12.91 0.00 6.44
N GLU A 243 12.26 0.11 7.60
CA GLU A 243 11.31 -0.88 8.07
C GLU A 243 10.07 -0.96 7.17
N GLU A 244 9.59 0.18 6.69
CA GLU A 244 8.44 0.28 5.81
C GLU A 244 8.71 -0.43 4.48
N ASP A 245 9.85 -0.15 3.84
CA ASP A 245 10.25 -0.80 2.60
C ASP A 245 10.48 -2.31 2.81
N ARG A 246 11.06 -2.72 3.96
CA ARG A 246 11.18 -4.14 4.33
C ARG A 246 9.82 -4.81 4.47
N HIS A 247 8.84 -4.14 5.08
CA HIS A 247 7.48 -4.66 5.23
C HIS A 247 6.77 -4.79 3.88
N LEU A 248 6.98 -3.86 2.95
CA LEU A 248 6.44 -3.99 1.58
C LEU A 248 7.05 -5.17 0.84
N LEU A 249 8.36 -5.36 0.97
CA LEU A 249 9.12 -6.41 0.29
C LEU A 249 9.00 -7.79 0.97
N GLY A 250 8.37 -7.85 2.15
CA GLY A 250 8.30 -9.07 2.97
C GLY A 250 9.67 -9.56 3.44
N LEU A 251 10.57 -8.64 3.76
CA LEU A 251 11.95 -8.92 4.14
C LEU A 251 12.15 -8.75 5.65
N ARG A 252 13.01 -9.59 6.21
CA ARG A 252 13.53 -9.43 7.58
C ARG A 252 14.70 -8.44 7.59
N ASP A 253 15.03 -7.93 8.78
CA ASP A 253 16.20 -7.07 8.99
C ASP A 253 17.51 -7.88 9.02
N VAL A 254 17.83 -8.50 7.87
CA VAL A 254 19.03 -9.30 7.65
C VAL A 254 19.58 -9.03 6.25
N PRO A 255 20.90 -9.17 6.02
CA PRO A 255 21.47 -9.06 4.68
C PRO A 255 20.89 -10.11 3.72
N ILE A 256 20.64 -9.71 2.47
CA ILE A 256 19.92 -10.53 1.49
C ILE A 256 20.68 -10.72 0.17
N SER A 257 20.44 -11.85 -0.51
CA SER A 257 21.03 -12.14 -1.81
C SER A 257 20.38 -11.27 -2.91
N THR A 258 21.04 -11.14 -4.06
CA THR A 258 20.47 -10.40 -5.21
C THR A 258 19.23 -11.08 -5.77
N ASP A 259 19.21 -12.41 -5.81
CA ASP A 259 18.07 -13.19 -6.33
C ASP A 259 16.83 -12.98 -5.46
N CYS A 260 16.99 -13.07 -4.13
CA CYS A 260 15.88 -12.85 -3.20
C CYS A 260 15.35 -11.43 -3.25
N LEU A 261 16.24 -10.43 -3.34
CA LEU A 261 15.81 -9.04 -3.50
C LEU A 261 15.09 -8.81 -4.82
N THR A 262 15.52 -9.48 -5.89
CA THR A 262 14.85 -9.41 -7.20
C THR A 262 13.46 -10.01 -7.15
N VAL A 263 13.29 -11.18 -6.52
CA VAL A 263 11.97 -11.80 -6.33
C VAL A 263 11.07 -10.89 -5.50
N ALA A 264 11.58 -10.34 -4.38
CA ALA A 264 10.87 -9.38 -3.55
C ALA A 264 10.34 -8.19 -4.36
N PHE A 265 11.25 -7.48 -5.03
CA PHE A 265 10.95 -6.27 -5.78
C PHE A 265 9.98 -6.53 -6.93
N THR A 266 10.21 -7.60 -7.70
CA THR A 266 9.39 -7.93 -8.87
C THR A 266 8.00 -8.47 -8.51
N SER A 267 7.76 -8.79 -7.23
CA SER A 267 6.42 -9.16 -6.73
C SER A 267 5.57 -7.96 -6.31
N LEU A 268 6.17 -6.77 -6.16
CA LEU A 268 5.45 -5.59 -5.69
C LEU A 268 4.42 -5.10 -6.71
N LYS A 269 3.25 -4.68 -6.22
CA LYS A 269 2.22 -4.00 -7.01
C LYS A 269 2.79 -2.81 -7.80
N LEU A 270 3.70 -2.04 -7.19
CA LEU A 270 4.43 -0.94 -7.84
C LEU A 270 5.21 -1.38 -9.10
N TYR A 271 5.93 -2.50 -9.03
CA TYR A 271 6.68 -3.01 -10.17
C TYR A 271 5.74 -3.55 -11.26
N HIS A 272 4.66 -4.24 -10.87
CA HIS A 272 3.63 -4.69 -11.80
C HIS A 272 2.96 -3.51 -12.52
N TRP A 273 2.66 -2.43 -11.80
CA TRP A 273 2.19 -1.18 -12.39
C TRP A 273 3.16 -0.61 -13.43
N LEU A 274 4.47 -0.59 -13.15
CA LEU A 274 5.49 -0.11 -14.09
C LEU A 274 5.49 -0.94 -15.36
N VAL A 275 5.55 -2.27 -15.23
CA VAL A 275 5.60 -3.19 -16.37
C VAL A 275 4.34 -3.04 -17.23
N GLU A 276 3.16 -2.94 -16.62
CA GLU A 276 1.90 -2.80 -17.36
C GLU A 276 1.78 -1.44 -18.06
N THR A 277 2.21 -0.37 -17.40
CA THR A 277 2.26 0.97 -17.99
C THR A 277 3.19 1.02 -19.21
N LEU A 278 4.33 0.34 -19.14
CA LEU A 278 5.22 0.20 -20.29
C LEU A 278 4.58 -0.65 -21.40
N ARG A 279 3.93 -1.78 -21.08
CA ARG A 279 3.26 -2.63 -22.08
C ARG A 279 2.18 -1.88 -22.84
N ARG A 280 1.34 -1.10 -22.15
CA ARG A 280 0.31 -0.23 -22.76
C ARG A 280 0.91 0.82 -23.69
N SER A 281 2.17 1.20 -23.46
CA SER A 281 2.92 2.19 -24.24
C SER A 281 3.88 1.54 -25.25
N VAL A 282 3.51 0.39 -25.83
CA VAL A 282 4.34 -0.32 -26.83
C VAL A 282 5.72 -0.71 -26.30
N GLY A 283 5.84 -0.89 -24.98
CA GLY A 283 7.05 -1.31 -24.29
C GLY A 283 8.06 -0.20 -24.00
N GLU A 284 7.74 1.08 -24.23
CA GLU A 284 8.68 2.20 -24.04
C GLU A 284 7.97 3.49 -23.58
N LEU A 285 8.57 4.18 -22.59
CA LEU A 285 8.18 5.54 -22.19
C LEU A 285 9.41 6.38 -21.83
N TYR A 286 9.26 7.71 -21.88
CA TYR A 286 10.23 8.65 -21.32
C TYR A 286 9.86 9.02 -19.89
N PHE A 287 10.85 9.39 -19.08
CA PHE A 287 10.67 9.73 -17.66
C PHE A 287 9.55 10.74 -17.42
N GLY A 288 9.45 11.77 -18.26
CA GLY A 288 8.40 12.80 -18.16
C GLY A 288 6.99 12.21 -18.29
N SER A 289 6.76 11.35 -19.28
CA SER A 289 5.48 10.68 -19.49
C SER A 289 5.17 9.68 -18.39
N LEU A 290 6.16 8.86 -17.99
CA LEU A 290 6.00 7.88 -16.93
C LEU A 290 5.69 8.54 -15.57
N SER A 291 6.25 9.73 -15.30
CA SER A 291 5.93 10.52 -14.11
C SER A 291 4.48 11.01 -14.10
N VAL A 292 3.90 11.31 -15.26
CA VAL A 292 2.48 11.68 -15.37
C VAL A 292 1.60 10.46 -15.12
N GLU A 293 1.94 9.31 -15.71
CA GLU A 293 1.22 8.05 -15.44
C GLU A 293 1.25 7.68 -13.96
N LEU A 294 2.40 7.83 -13.29
CA LEU A 294 2.50 7.56 -11.85
C LEU A 294 1.62 8.50 -11.04
N HIS A 295 1.69 9.80 -11.34
CA HIS A 295 0.86 10.81 -10.67
C HIS A 295 -0.63 10.50 -10.81
N ASN A 296 -1.08 10.07 -12.00
CA ASN A 296 -2.48 9.76 -12.25
C ASN A 296 -2.94 8.45 -11.60
N SER A 297 -2.01 7.58 -11.20
CA SER A 297 -2.30 6.30 -10.57
C SER A 297 -2.34 6.38 -9.04
N LEU A 298 -1.88 7.47 -8.42
CA LEU A 298 -1.82 7.62 -6.96
C LEU A 298 -3.17 8.14 -6.41
N LEU A 299 -3.72 7.46 -5.39
CA LEU A 299 -5.04 7.76 -4.80
C LEU A 299 -4.99 8.59 -3.49
N ASP A 300 -3.88 9.23 -3.18
CA ASP A 300 -3.70 10.00 -1.95
C ASP A 300 -4.41 11.38 -1.98
N ASP A 301 -4.96 11.81 -0.84
CA ASP A 301 -5.61 13.12 -0.65
C ASP A 301 -5.03 13.83 0.62
N PRO A 302 -4.45 15.05 0.51
CA PRO A 302 -4.25 15.82 -0.72
C PRO A 302 -3.35 15.11 -1.71
N GLY A 303 -3.68 15.25 -2.99
CA GLY A 303 -2.85 14.75 -4.08
C GLY A 303 -1.40 15.20 -3.94
N ILE A 304 -0.49 14.29 -4.23
CA ILE A 304 0.95 14.46 -3.98
C ILE A 304 1.53 15.52 -4.92
N CYS A 305 2.49 16.30 -4.43
CA CYS A 305 3.18 17.25 -5.28
C CYS A 305 3.94 16.52 -6.40
N ARG A 306 3.89 17.08 -7.63
CA ARG A 306 4.64 16.54 -8.78
C ARG A 306 6.14 16.34 -8.53
N ARG A 307 6.73 17.09 -7.59
CA ARG A 307 8.13 16.90 -7.19
C ARG A 307 8.31 15.55 -6.52
N ASP A 308 7.49 15.26 -5.52
CA ASP A 308 7.59 14.04 -4.73
C ASP A 308 7.28 12.80 -5.60
N VAL A 309 6.35 12.92 -6.56
CA VAL A 309 6.09 11.84 -7.55
C VAL A 309 7.35 11.52 -8.37
N LYS A 310 8.12 12.53 -8.76
CA LYS A 310 9.37 12.30 -9.49
C LYS A 310 10.43 11.66 -8.62
N ASP A 311 10.44 11.94 -7.32
CA ASP A 311 11.38 11.33 -6.38
C ASP A 311 11.02 9.84 -6.16
N LEU A 312 9.73 9.52 -5.99
CA LEU A 312 9.25 8.13 -5.96
C LEU A 312 9.60 7.38 -7.26
N LEU A 313 9.39 8.00 -8.42
CA LEU A 313 9.73 7.39 -9.70
C LEU A 313 11.25 7.16 -9.83
N GLN A 314 12.08 8.11 -9.37
CA GLN A 314 13.53 7.94 -9.39
C GLN A 314 13.97 6.76 -8.53
N VAL A 315 13.40 6.59 -7.34
CA VAL A 315 13.67 5.42 -6.49
C VAL A 315 13.29 4.14 -7.22
N LEU A 316 12.07 4.04 -7.74
CA LEU A 316 11.61 2.87 -8.51
C LEU A 316 12.53 2.52 -9.69
N LEU A 317 12.97 3.52 -10.46
CA LEU A 317 13.85 3.29 -11.61
C LEU A 317 15.26 2.90 -11.17
N ALA A 318 15.80 3.48 -10.10
CA ALA A 318 17.09 3.09 -9.55
C ALA A 318 17.08 1.65 -9.00
N TRP A 319 15.96 1.20 -8.40
CA TRP A 319 15.76 -0.21 -8.08
C TRP A 319 15.87 -1.11 -9.31
N CYS A 320 15.31 -0.68 -10.45
CA CYS A 320 15.42 -1.42 -11.71
C CYS A 320 16.87 -1.48 -12.25
N GLU A 321 17.65 -0.41 -12.06
CA GLU A 321 19.07 -0.37 -12.47
C GLU A 321 19.94 -1.29 -11.59
N PHE A 322 19.64 -1.39 -10.30
CA PHE A 322 20.37 -2.24 -9.35
C PHE A 322 20.08 -3.74 -9.50
N LEU A 323 18.92 -4.09 -10.05
CA LEU A 323 18.44 -5.46 -10.17
C LEU A 323 18.39 -5.84 -11.66
N PRO A 324 19.47 -6.38 -12.23
CA PRO A 324 19.62 -6.56 -13.69
C PRO A 324 18.55 -7.48 -14.31
N ASP A 325 17.92 -8.35 -13.51
CA ASP A 325 16.94 -9.33 -13.98
C ASP A 325 15.49 -8.82 -13.97
N CYS A 326 15.25 -7.57 -13.58
CA CYS A 326 13.91 -6.97 -13.50
C CYS A 326 13.28 -6.59 -14.86
N ARG A 327 13.75 -7.14 -15.99
CA ARG A 327 13.20 -6.94 -17.36
C ARG A 327 13.00 -5.49 -17.84
N VAL A 328 13.39 -4.48 -17.08
CA VAL A 328 13.34 -3.07 -17.44
C VAL A 328 14.75 -2.59 -17.81
N VAL A 329 14.85 -1.77 -18.84
CA VAL A 329 16.10 -1.13 -19.27
C VAL A 329 15.90 0.37 -19.25
N ILE A 330 16.87 1.06 -18.67
CA ILE A 330 16.89 2.51 -18.60
C ILE A 330 18.12 2.99 -19.38
N ASP A 331 17.90 3.88 -20.35
CA ASP A 331 18.97 4.51 -21.12
C ASP A 331 18.68 6.00 -21.35
N ARG A 332 19.67 6.73 -21.89
CA ARG A 332 19.55 8.16 -22.18
C ARG A 332 20.12 8.44 -23.58
N PRO A 333 19.37 8.17 -24.66
CA PRO A 333 19.88 8.28 -26.03
C PRO A 333 20.19 9.73 -26.45
N LYS A 334 19.59 10.71 -25.79
CA LYS A 334 19.86 12.16 -25.95
C LYS A 334 19.88 12.85 -24.58
N HIS A 335 18.95 13.78 -24.35
CA HIS A 335 18.80 14.49 -23.07
C HIS A 335 17.76 13.84 -22.16
N SER A 336 16.79 13.11 -22.72
CA SER A 336 15.69 12.50 -21.96
C SER A 336 16.00 11.06 -21.58
N GLN A 337 15.73 10.70 -20.32
CA GLN A 337 15.81 9.33 -19.83
C GLN A 337 14.63 8.53 -20.37
N ARG A 338 14.93 7.36 -20.93
CA ARG A 338 14.01 6.46 -21.58
C ARG A 338 14.00 5.13 -20.84
N ILE A 339 12.80 4.59 -20.64
CA ILE A 339 12.52 3.37 -19.89
C ILE A 339 11.80 2.42 -20.83
N ARG A 340 12.32 1.21 -20.98
CA ARG A 340 11.77 0.22 -21.92
C ARG A 340 11.83 -1.19 -21.37
N LEU A 341 10.93 -2.06 -21.82
CA LEU A 341 10.99 -3.49 -21.51
C LEU A 341 12.13 -4.14 -22.32
N LYS A 342 12.82 -5.11 -21.71
CA LYS A 342 13.73 -6.01 -22.43
C LYS A 342 12.88 -6.80 -23.41
N LEU A 343 13.21 -6.73 -24.71
CA LEU A 343 12.67 -7.63 -25.71
C LEU A 343 13.04 -9.06 -25.29
N THR A 344 12.04 -9.82 -24.84
CA THR A 344 12.19 -11.26 -24.72
C THR A 344 12.14 -11.80 -26.15
N LYS A 345 13.16 -12.57 -26.55
CA LYS A 345 12.93 -13.52 -27.65
C LYS A 345 11.74 -14.40 -27.21
N PRO A 346 10.74 -14.64 -28.07
CA PRO A 346 9.70 -15.60 -27.72
C PRO A 346 10.39 -16.93 -27.38
N LEU A 347 9.89 -17.58 -26.31
CA LEU A 347 10.33 -18.91 -25.86
C LEU A 347 10.32 -19.91 -27.00
#